data_AF-A0A1H4X4V2-F1
#
_entry.id   AF-A0A1H4X4V2-F1
#
_cell.length_a   1.000
_cell.length_b   1.000
_cell.length_c   1.000
_cell.angle_alpha   90.00
_cell.angle_beta   90.00
_cell.angle_gamma   90.00
#
_symmetry.space_group_name_H-M   'P 1'
#
loop_
_entity.id
_entity.type
_entity.pdbx_description
1 polymer ?
#
loop_
_entity_poly.entity_id
_entity_poly.type
_entity_poly.pdbx_seq_one_letter_code
_entity_poly.pdbx_strand_id
1 'polypeptide(L)' 'MTDGIEAISATAKKLSPMQRLALVEELLDSLDAPDKAVDALWIGEAEDRVAAYRRGEIEAVPMVTVLAKHTPG' A
#
# COMPACT_ATOMS: atom_id res chain seq x y z
N MET A 1 10.48 12.92 -22.44
CA MET A 1 9.82 13.59 -21.29
C MET A 1 10.50 13.23 -19.96
N THR A 2 11.80 12.94 -19.96
CA THR A 2 12.60 12.62 -18.76
C THR A 2 13.27 13.87 -18.17
N ASP A 3 13.43 14.91 -18.98
CA ASP A 3 14.12 16.16 -18.64
C ASP A 3 13.54 16.85 -17.39
N GLY A 4 12.22 16.77 -17.21
CA GLY A 4 11.55 17.30 -16.02
C GLY A 4 11.89 16.51 -14.75
N ILE A 5 11.95 15.18 -14.85
CA ILE A 5 12.27 14.30 -13.71
C ILE A 5 13.72 14.51 -13.27
N GLU A 6 14.63 14.60 -14.23
CA GLU A 6 16.05 14.85 -13.96
C GLU A 6 16.28 16.20 -13.30
N ALA A 7 15.62 17.27 -13.77
CA ALA A 7 15.70 18.61 -13.19
C ALA A 7 15.15 18.67 -11.76
N ILE A 8 14.00 18.03 -11.50
CA ILE A 8 13.41 17.96 -10.15
C ILE A 8 14.29 17.14 -9.22
N SER A 9 14.82 15.99 -9.68
CA SER A 9 15.73 15.15 -8.89
C SER A 9 17.02 15.90 -8.52
N ALA A 10 17.61 16.61 -9.48
CA ALA A 10 18.80 17.42 -9.25
C ALA A 10 18.55 18.54 -8.23
N THR A 11 17.34 19.12 -8.22
CA THR A 11 16.95 20.15 -7.26
C THR A 11 16.68 19.55 -5.87
N ALA A 12 15.94 18.45 -5.79
CA ALA A 12 15.66 17.74 -4.55
C ALA A 12 16.95 17.27 -3.84
N LYS A 13 17.96 16.82 -4.60
CA LYS A 13 19.27 16.40 -4.05
C LYS A 13 20.05 17.53 -3.37
N LYS A 14 19.72 18.81 -3.61
CA LYS A 14 20.35 19.96 -2.94
C LYS A 14 19.75 20.27 -1.56
N LEU A 15 18.59 19.69 -1.23
CA LEU A 15 17.95 19.84 0.07
C LEU A 15 18.74 19.10 1.15
N SER A 16 18.61 19.55 2.40
CA SER A 16 19.14 18.80 3.55
C SER A 16 18.51 17.40 3.65
N PRO A 17 19.13 16.42 4.32
CA PRO A 17 18.54 15.09 4.51
C PRO A 17 17.10 15.12 5.04
N MET A 18 16.80 16.00 6.02
CA MET A 18 15.45 16.11 6.59
C MET A 18 14.43 16.69 5.61
N GLN A 19 14.82 17.72 4.84
CA GLN A 19 13.95 18.29 3.83
C GLN A 19 13.71 17.34 2.66
N ARG A 20 14.69 16.49 2.32
CA ARG A 20 14.49 15.42 1.33
C ARG A 20 13.49 14.38 1.83
N LEU A 21 13.57 14.00 3.10
CA LEU A 21 12.60 13.07 3.68
C LEU A 21 11.18 13.66 3.64
N ALA A 22 11.01 14.90 4.09
CA ALA A 22 9.70 15.58 4.04
C ALA A 22 9.14 15.65 2.61
N LEU A 23 9.97 15.95 1.61
CA LEU A 23 9.54 15.94 0.20
C LEU A 23 9.14 14.54 -0.28
N VAL A 24 9.84 13.49 0.15
CA VAL A 24 9.48 12.11 -0.18
C VAL A 24 8.13 11.75 0.43
N GLU A 25 7.89 12.12 1.70
CA GLU A 25 6.60 11.91 2.37
C GLU A 25 5.47 12.63 1.63
N GLU A 26 5.62 13.91 1.30
CA GLU A 26 4.60 14.66 0.54
C GLU A 26 4.30 14.04 -0.83
N LEU A 27 5.32 13.56 -1.54
CA LEU A 27 5.14 12.90 -2.83
C LEU A 27 4.44 11.55 -2.67
N LEU A 28 4.77 10.77 -1.63
CA LEU A 28 4.09 9.51 -1.33
C LEU A 28 2.63 9.74 -0.97
N ASP A 29 2.34 10.73 -0.12
CA ASP A 29 0.97 11.11 0.25
C ASP A 29 0.14 11.54 -0.97
N SER A 30 0.79 12.16 -1.98
CA SER A 30 0.10 12.53 -3.23
C SER A 30 -0.28 11.33 -4.11
N LEU A 31 0.43 10.21 -3.96
CA LEU A 31 0.19 8.97 -4.68
C LEU A 31 -0.75 8.03 -3.92
N ASP A 32 -0.79 8.12 -2.59
CA ASP A 32 -1.63 7.30 -1.71
C ASP A 32 -3.03 7.88 -1.51
N ALA A 33 -3.55 8.60 -2.52
CA ALA A 33 -4.90 9.15 -2.45
C ALA A 33 -5.92 8.01 -2.51
N PRO A 34 -6.78 7.84 -1.48
CA PRO A 34 -7.77 6.77 -1.46
C PRO A 34 -8.75 6.94 -2.62
N ASP A 35 -8.81 5.94 -3.49
CA ASP A 35 -9.83 5.85 -4.52
C ASP A 35 -11.08 5.20 -3.92
N LYS A 36 -12.07 6.03 -3.60
CA LYS A 36 -13.34 5.59 -3.00
C LYS A 36 -14.08 4.54 -3.82
N ALA A 37 -13.89 4.51 -5.14
CA ALA A 37 -14.49 3.48 -5.98
C ALA A 37 -13.78 2.13 -5.78
N VAL A 38 -12.46 2.14 -5.67
CA VAL A 38 -11.67 0.95 -5.32
C VAL A 38 -12.01 0.49 -3.92
N ASP A 39 -12.09 1.39 -2.94
CA ASP A 39 -12.47 1.06 -1.55
C ASP A 39 -13.84 0.36 -1.49
N ALA A 40 -14.83 0.86 -2.23
CA ALA A 40 -16.16 0.26 -2.29
C ALA A 40 -16.13 -1.17 -2.88
N LEU A 41 -15.32 -1.39 -3.92
CA LEU A 41 -15.13 -2.73 -4.50
C LEU A 41 -14.44 -3.68 -3.51
N TRP A 42 -13.44 -3.21 -2.76
CA TRP A 42 -12.77 -4.01 -1.73
C TRP A 42 -13.69 -4.37 -0.56
N ILE A 43 -14.58 -3.46 -0.14
CA ILE A 43 -15.59 -3.74 0.89
C ILE A 43 -16.50 -4.88 0.43
N GLY A 44 -17.06 -4.79 -0.79
CA GLY A 44 -17.92 -5.83 -1.34
C GLY A 44 -17.21 -7.18 -1.43
N GLU A 45 -16.00 -7.21 -1.97
CA GLU A 45 -15.19 -8.44 -2.05
C GLU A 45 -14.89 -9.04 -0.67
N ALA A 46 -14.59 -8.20 0.33
CA ALA A 46 -14.33 -8.66 1.69
C ALA A 46 -15.58 -9.31 2.32
N GLU A 47 -16.74 -8.68 2.16
CA GLU A 47 -18.02 -9.21 2.63
C GLU A 47 -18.38 -10.53 1.94
N ASP A 48 -18.21 -10.59 0.62
CA ASP A 48 -18.48 -11.79 -0.19
C ASP A 48 -17.58 -12.96 0.22
N ARG A 49 -16.28 -12.72 0.45
CA ARG A 49 -15.34 -13.75 0.93
C ARG A 49 -15.72 -14.27 2.31
N VAL A 50 -16.11 -13.40 3.24
CA VAL A 50 -16.56 -13.83 4.57
C VAL A 50 -17.84 -14.67 4.46
N ALA A 51 -18.76 -14.30 3.58
CA ALA A 51 -19.99 -15.06 3.35
C ALA A 51 -19.70 -16.43 2.72
N ALA A 52 -18.84 -16.51 1.70
CA ALA A 52 -18.42 -17.75 1.07
C ALA A 52 -17.73 -18.71 2.07
N TYR A 53 -16.86 -18.18 2.94
CA TYR A 53 -16.23 -18.97 4.01
C TYR A 53 -17.28 -19.56 4.96
N ARG A 54 -18.26 -18.75 5.39
CA ARG A 54 -19.36 -19.22 6.26
C ARG A 54 -20.24 -20.28 5.60
N ARG A 55 -20.38 -20.24 4.27
CA ARG A 55 -21.08 -21.28 3.49
C ARG A 55 -20.22 -22.53 3.21
N GLY A 56 -18.93 -22.50 3.55
CA GLY A 56 -17.99 -23.60 3.30
C GLY A 56 -17.50 -23.68 1.85
N GLU A 57 -17.66 -22.61 1.07
CA GLU A 57 -17.25 -22.56 -0.34
C GLU A 57 -15.75 -22.25 -0.50
N ILE A 58 -15.12 -21.67 0.52
CA ILE A 58 -13.69 -21.40 0.59
C ILE A 58 -13.13 -21.84 1.95
N GLU A 59 -11.87 -22.27 1.96
CA GLU A 59 -11.15 -22.65 3.18
C GLU A 59 -10.38 -21.46 3.76
N ALA A 60 -10.27 -21.43 5.10
CA ALA A 60 -9.41 -20.48 5.79
C ALA A 60 -8.10 -21.14 6.24
N VAL A 61 -7.01 -20.38 6.23
CA VAL A 61 -5.74 -20.82 6.80
C VAL A 61 -5.67 -20.38 8.27
N PRO A 62 -5.30 -21.27 9.21
CA PRO A 62 -5.10 -20.90 10.60
C PRO A 62 -4.08 -19.76 10.74
N MET A 63 -4.41 -18.75 11.56
CA MET A 63 -3.55 -17.59 11.78
C MET A 63 -2.13 -17.96 12.24
N VAL A 64 -1.99 -18.99 13.08
CA VAL A 64 -0.69 -19.50 13.54
C VAL A 64 0.21 -19.95 12.38
N THR A 65 -0.36 -20.52 11.32
CA THR A 65 0.37 -20.95 10.12
C THR A 65 0.87 -19.76 9.31
N VAL A 66 0.09 -18.67 9.26
CA VAL A 66 0.49 -17.43 8.57
C VAL A 66 1.61 -16.73 9.34
N LEU A 67 1.47 -16.58 10.66
CA LEU A 67 2.45 -15.90 11.50
C LEU A 67 3.79 -16.63 11.52
N ALA A 68 3.80 -17.96 11.54
CA ALA A 68 5.03 -18.76 11.49
C ALA A 68 5.91 -18.49 10.27
N LYS A 69 5.36 -17.96 9.15
CA LYS A 69 6.13 -17.61 7.95
C LYS A 69 6.91 -16.29 8.08
N HIS A 70 6.54 -15.43 9.03
CA HIS A 70 7.06 -14.07 9.14
C HIS A 70 7.72 -13.77 10.49
N THR A 71 7.72 -14.73 11.42
CA THR A 71 8.52 -14.64 12.63
C THR A 71 10.00 -14.88 12.27
N PRO A 72 10.91 -13.91 12.48
CA PRO A 72 12.33 -14.18 12.40
C PRO A 72 12.70 -15.19 13.49
N GLY A 73 13.46 -16.23 13.12
CA GLY A 73 14.07 -17.15 14.08
C GLY A 73 15.18 -16.51 14.90
#